data_AF-A0A7J6RPG2-F1
#
_entry.id   AF-A0A7J6RPG2-F1
#
_cell.length_a   1.000
_cell.length_b   1.000
_cell.length_c   1.000
_cell.angle_alpha   90.00
_cell.angle_beta   90.00
_cell.angle_gamma   90.00
#
_symmetry.space_group_name_H-M   'P 1'
#
loop_
_entity.id
_entity.type
_entity.pdbx_description
1 polymer ?
#
loop_
_entity_poly.entity_id
_entity_poly.type
_entity_poly.pdbx_seq_one_letter_code
_entity_poly.pdbx_strand_id
1 'polypeptide(L)'
;GLPTIEQVSAVSSQVAEGRAPYADLAVFRPKQRERLKKLKQAQWVFDDAGRLEKQVKTGVPSHAEWREAFRLFKFSCVMVGASTVAEMDRYEAVVDGLASTYRDYWSVVYEADDNLRSSMLARYKPTVQDSTWGQAFSAAADDIRYWTTHVDRVVTRVRIEESKGAASGRDQPGRVPGENARRGKDVSREVCYAYQGGAHAGLVCPDGRRHVCLKCRKDHELPRGNRDCKREKVAAKGVGRGQQRGAAAKKDEITNDVCRGKSQTEPSKLRDTGGGESRERKVYLGGLRRAYESSRFMPRGRIV
;
A
#
# COMPACT_ATOMS: atom_id res chain seq x y z
N GLY A 1 10.41 8.03 -10.94
CA GLY A 1 11.76 7.97 -11.53
C GLY A 1 12.30 6.57 -11.43
N LEU A 2 13.43 6.28 -12.08
CA LEU A 2 14.17 5.03 -11.88
C LEU A 2 15.06 5.14 -10.63
N PRO A 3 15.29 4.03 -9.90
CA PRO A 3 16.18 4.03 -8.74
C PRO A 3 17.65 4.22 -9.16
N THR A 4 18.44 4.86 -8.28
CA THR A 4 19.88 4.99 -8.52
C THR A 4 20.61 3.67 -8.27
N ILE A 5 21.85 3.55 -8.75
CA ILE A 5 22.64 2.33 -8.54
C ILE A 5 22.89 2.06 -7.06
N GLU A 6 23.07 3.09 -6.23
CA GLU A 6 23.26 2.95 -4.79
C GLU A 6 22.00 2.42 -4.11
N GLN A 7 20.82 2.89 -4.54
CA GLN A 7 19.53 2.42 -4.05
C GLN A 7 19.30 0.95 -4.40
N VAL A 8 19.58 0.55 -5.64
CA VAL A 8 19.47 -0.86 -6.06
C VAL A 8 20.49 -1.73 -5.33
N SER A 9 21.72 -1.25 -5.16
CA SER A 9 22.79 -1.99 -4.48
C SER A 9 22.49 -2.25 -3.00
N ALA A 10 21.87 -1.28 -2.31
CA ALA A 10 21.46 -1.42 -0.92
C ALA A 10 20.35 -2.48 -0.74
N VAL A 11 19.37 -2.52 -1.63
CA VAL A 11 18.33 -3.58 -1.61
C VAL A 11 18.94 -4.93 -2.00
N SER A 12 19.84 -4.95 -3.00
CA SER A 12 20.51 -6.15 -3.47
C SER A 12 21.31 -6.84 -2.36
N SER A 13 22.05 -6.08 -1.53
CA SER A 13 22.83 -6.66 -0.43
C SER A 13 21.94 -7.32 0.63
N GLN A 14 20.82 -6.69 1.00
CA GLN A 14 19.85 -7.29 1.93
C GLN A 14 19.31 -8.61 1.39
N VAL A 15 18.90 -8.63 0.13
CA VAL A 15 18.31 -9.82 -0.52
C VAL A 15 19.36 -10.93 -0.65
N ALA A 16 20.59 -10.60 -1.02
CA ALA A 16 21.69 -11.56 -1.12
C ALA A 16 22.05 -12.19 0.24
N GLU A 17 21.88 -11.45 1.33
CA GLU A 17 22.04 -11.95 2.70
C GLU A 17 20.79 -12.70 3.22
N GLY A 18 19.77 -12.89 2.39
CA GLY A 18 18.52 -13.57 2.78
C GLY A 18 17.68 -12.77 3.76
N ARG A 19 17.95 -11.47 3.94
CA ARG A 19 17.14 -10.57 4.76
C ARG A 19 15.98 -9.99 3.96
N ALA A 20 14.94 -9.57 4.69
CA ALA A 20 13.81 -8.88 4.08
C ALA A 20 14.30 -7.59 3.38
N PRO A 21 13.92 -7.35 2.11
CA PRO A 21 14.23 -6.11 1.43
C PRO A 21 13.50 -4.99 2.16
N TYR A 22 14.25 -4.01 2.65
CA TYR A 22 13.71 -2.91 3.43
C TYR A 22 14.44 -1.61 3.12
N ALA A 23 13.66 -0.55 2.90
CA ALA A 23 14.14 0.81 2.87
C ALA A 23 13.13 1.71 3.59
N ASP A 24 13.64 2.68 4.36
CA ASP A 24 12.83 3.74 4.94
C ASP A 24 12.36 4.68 3.82
N LEU A 25 11.05 4.72 3.57
CA LEU A 25 10.45 5.48 2.47
C LEU A 25 10.40 6.99 2.73
N ALA A 26 10.64 7.44 3.97
CA ALA A 26 10.90 8.85 4.24
C ALA A 26 12.20 9.31 3.58
N VAL A 27 13.19 8.41 3.49
CA VAL A 27 14.54 8.65 2.95
C VAL A 27 14.69 8.15 1.51
N PHE A 28 14.11 7.00 1.17
CA PHE A 28 14.28 6.29 -0.11
C PHE A 28 13.51 6.94 -1.25
N ARG A 29 14.07 8.02 -1.79
CA ARG A 29 13.35 8.94 -2.69
C ARG A 29 14.20 9.32 -3.91
N PRO A 30 13.59 9.90 -4.97
CA PRO A 30 14.37 10.37 -6.10
C PRO A 30 15.32 11.50 -5.66
N LYS A 31 16.43 11.66 -6.38
CA LYS A 31 17.44 12.71 -6.11
C LYS A 31 17.93 12.70 -4.66
N GLN A 32 18.06 11.51 -4.06
CA GLN A 32 18.42 11.33 -2.64
C GLN A 32 19.69 12.09 -2.25
N ARG A 33 20.71 12.16 -3.11
CA ARG A 33 21.94 12.92 -2.86
C ARG A 33 21.69 14.42 -2.69
N GLU A 34 20.88 15.03 -3.56
CA GLU A 34 20.51 16.45 -3.46
C GLU A 34 19.65 16.70 -2.23
N ARG A 35 18.70 15.79 -1.94
CA ARG A 35 17.85 15.91 -0.76
C ARG A 35 18.64 15.77 0.53
N LEU A 36 19.56 14.82 0.64
CA LEU A 36 20.44 14.66 1.80
C LEU A 36 21.34 15.89 1.98
N LYS A 37 21.83 16.50 0.89
CA LYS A 37 22.54 17.80 0.97
C LYS A 37 21.62 18.88 1.53
N LYS A 38 20.39 19.02 1.02
CA LYS A 38 19.40 19.98 1.51
C LYS A 38 18.99 19.72 2.97
N LEU A 39 18.87 18.47 3.38
CA LEU A 39 18.57 18.07 4.77
C LEU A 39 19.74 18.35 5.72
N LYS A 40 20.98 18.25 5.23
CA LYS A 40 22.20 18.63 5.98
C LYS A 40 22.42 20.15 6.01
N GLN A 41 21.90 20.88 5.01
CA GLN A 41 22.00 22.34 4.87
C GLN A 41 20.86 23.09 5.57
N ALA A 42 19.65 22.52 5.63
CA ALA A 42 18.75 22.78 6.74
C ALA A 42 19.52 22.32 7.99
N GLN A 43 19.69 23.11 9.02
CA GLN A 43 18.67 23.33 10.02
C GLN A 43 19.11 24.50 10.91
N TRP A 44 18.73 25.71 10.55
CA TRP A 44 18.77 26.86 11.45
C TRP A 44 17.62 27.76 11.00
N VAL A 45 16.53 27.74 11.75
CA VAL A 45 15.35 28.57 11.51
C VAL A 45 15.18 29.43 12.77
N PHE A 46 14.97 30.73 12.60
CA PHE A 46 14.65 31.59 13.73
C PHE A 46 13.24 31.24 14.22
N ASP A 47 13.09 30.95 15.53
CA ASP A 47 11.79 30.86 16.18
C ASP A 47 11.14 32.27 16.26
N ASP A 48 9.86 32.33 16.64
CA ASP A 48 9.14 33.59 16.81
C ASP A 48 9.74 34.50 17.91
N ALA A 49 10.66 33.97 18.72
CA ALA A 49 11.44 34.68 19.73
C ALA A 49 12.86 35.05 19.26
N GLY A 50 13.20 34.86 17.98
CA GLY A 50 14.49 35.20 17.39
C GLY A 50 15.64 34.26 17.74
N ARG A 51 15.37 33.07 18.28
CA ARG A 51 16.38 32.04 18.58
C ARG A 51 16.57 31.11 17.40
N LEU A 52 17.82 30.79 17.11
CA LEU A 52 18.20 29.92 16.00
C LEU A 52 17.94 28.45 16.40
N GLU A 53 16.88 27.84 15.88
CA GLU A 53 16.53 26.44 16.17
C GLU A 53 16.85 25.50 15.00
N LYS A 54 17.42 24.35 15.37
CA LYS A 54 17.76 23.28 14.44
C LYS A 54 16.48 22.46 14.12
N GLN A 55 15.68 22.89 13.14
CA GLN A 55 14.40 22.23 12.80
C GLN A 55 14.53 20.95 11.95
N VAL A 56 14.32 19.76 12.52
CA VAL A 56 14.54 18.50 11.78
C VAL A 56 13.30 18.23 10.95
N LYS A 57 13.37 18.45 9.63
CA LYS A 57 12.27 18.14 8.69
C LYS A 57 12.17 16.65 8.37
N THR A 58 12.22 15.77 9.35
CA THR A 58 11.87 14.35 9.18
C THR A 58 10.45 14.14 9.68
N GLY A 59 9.50 14.75 8.99
CA GLY A 59 8.08 14.44 9.18
C GLY A 59 7.72 13.13 8.49
N VAL A 60 6.66 12.49 8.96
CA VAL A 60 5.99 11.40 8.24
C VAL A 60 5.73 11.86 6.80
N PRO A 61 6.16 11.10 5.78
CA PRO A 61 5.95 11.49 4.39
C PRO A 61 4.45 11.57 4.12
N SER A 62 3.99 12.50 3.27
CA SER A 62 2.59 12.46 2.81
C SER A 62 2.30 11.19 2.01
N HIS A 63 1.02 10.83 1.85
CA HIS A 63 0.64 9.65 1.05
C HIS A 63 1.17 9.70 -0.39
N ALA A 64 1.13 10.88 -1.03
CA ALA A 64 1.66 11.06 -2.39
C ALA A 64 3.17 10.82 -2.46
N GLU A 65 3.88 11.32 -1.46
CA GLU A 65 5.32 11.15 -1.31
C GLU A 65 5.72 9.70 -1.01
N TRP A 66 4.95 9.01 -0.16
CA TRP A 66 5.10 7.57 0.07
C TRP A 66 4.92 6.80 -1.23
N ARG A 67 3.90 7.13 -2.04
CA ARG A 67 3.67 6.43 -3.31
C ARG A 67 4.83 6.59 -4.29
N GLU A 68 5.43 7.77 -4.35
CA GLU A 68 6.62 7.98 -5.17
C GLU A 68 7.82 7.15 -4.68
N ALA A 69 8.07 7.15 -3.37
CA ALA A 69 9.13 6.35 -2.75
C ALA A 69 8.89 4.85 -2.92
N PHE A 70 7.66 4.38 -2.70
CA PHE A 70 7.27 2.98 -2.84
C PHE A 70 7.45 2.49 -4.28
N ARG A 71 7.15 3.32 -5.29
CA ARG A 71 7.39 2.96 -6.70
C ARG A 71 8.87 2.77 -7.00
N LEU A 72 9.75 3.62 -6.47
CA LEU A 72 11.19 3.43 -6.59
C LEU A 72 11.62 2.12 -5.92
N PHE A 73 11.15 1.88 -4.70
CA PHE A 73 11.47 0.67 -3.94
C PHE A 73 10.98 -0.60 -4.66
N LYS A 74 9.76 -0.56 -5.21
CA LYS A 74 9.19 -1.61 -6.07
C LYS A 74 10.10 -1.91 -7.25
N PHE A 75 10.54 -0.89 -8.00
CA PHE A 75 11.45 -1.12 -9.11
C PHE A 75 12.79 -1.71 -8.65
N SER A 76 13.35 -1.24 -7.54
CA SER A 76 14.56 -1.84 -6.96
C SER A 76 14.36 -3.32 -6.63
N CYS A 77 13.25 -3.69 -5.98
CA CYS A 77 12.93 -5.09 -5.66
C CYS A 77 12.78 -5.96 -6.92
N VAL A 78 12.15 -5.43 -7.97
CA VAL A 78 11.97 -6.13 -9.25
C VAL A 78 13.31 -6.32 -9.97
N MET A 79 14.15 -5.28 -10.00
CA MET A 79 15.47 -5.34 -10.65
C MET A 79 16.40 -6.38 -10.02
N VAL A 80 16.34 -6.57 -8.70
CA VAL A 80 17.15 -7.58 -7.99
C VAL A 80 16.49 -8.97 -7.96
N GLY A 81 15.31 -9.14 -8.59
CA GLY A 81 14.59 -10.40 -8.62
C GLY A 81 13.93 -10.81 -7.30
N ALA A 82 13.77 -9.87 -6.35
CA ALA A 82 13.14 -10.15 -5.07
C ALA A 82 11.60 -10.24 -5.15
N SER A 83 11.00 -9.60 -6.15
CA SER A 83 9.54 -9.56 -6.36
C SER A 83 9.20 -9.35 -7.83
N THR A 84 7.96 -9.69 -8.20
CA THR A 84 7.35 -9.25 -9.46
C THR A 84 6.62 -7.92 -9.28
N VAL A 85 6.31 -7.25 -10.40
CA VAL A 85 5.52 -6.01 -10.41
C VAL A 85 4.12 -6.24 -9.85
N ALA A 86 3.46 -7.34 -10.24
CA ALA A 86 2.09 -7.65 -9.83
C ALA A 86 1.96 -7.86 -8.31
N GLU A 87 2.93 -8.52 -7.69
CA GLU A 87 2.97 -8.72 -6.23
C GLU A 87 3.10 -7.39 -5.48
N MET A 88 3.97 -6.50 -5.96
CA MET A 88 4.16 -5.17 -5.35
C MET A 88 2.97 -4.25 -5.60
N ASP A 89 2.35 -4.31 -6.77
CA ASP A 89 1.14 -3.54 -7.10
C ASP A 89 -0.04 -3.95 -6.20
N ARG A 90 -0.14 -5.25 -5.88
CA ARG A 90 -1.12 -5.75 -4.93
C ARG A 90 -0.92 -5.16 -3.53
N TYR A 91 0.33 -5.10 -3.07
CA TYR A 91 0.67 -4.46 -1.81
C TYR A 91 0.35 -2.96 -1.83
N GLU A 92 0.78 -2.25 -2.88
CA GLU A 92 0.51 -0.81 -3.09
C GLU A 92 -0.99 -0.52 -3.00
N ALA A 93 -1.82 -1.34 -3.65
CA ALA A 93 -3.28 -1.18 -3.66
C ALA A 93 -3.92 -1.29 -2.26
N VAL A 94 -3.39 -2.15 -1.38
CA VAL A 94 -3.91 -2.28 -0.01
C VAL A 94 -3.57 -1.04 0.81
N VAL A 95 -2.31 -0.59 0.78
CA VAL A 95 -1.88 0.62 1.51
C VAL A 95 -2.59 1.86 0.97
N ASP A 96 -2.76 1.97 -0.35
CA ASP A 96 -3.54 3.03 -0.99
C ASP A 96 -5.02 3.02 -0.55
N GLY A 97 -5.62 1.84 -0.42
CA GLY A 97 -6.97 1.68 0.09
C GLY A 97 -7.10 2.15 1.55
N LEU A 98 -6.12 1.81 2.39
CA LEU A 98 -6.04 2.27 3.78
C LEU A 98 -5.85 3.79 3.86
N ALA A 99 -4.96 4.36 3.06
CA ALA A 99 -4.75 5.82 2.99
C ALA A 99 -6.00 6.57 2.56
N SER A 100 -6.75 6.03 1.60
CA SER A 100 -8.02 6.60 1.13
C SER A 100 -9.11 6.52 2.20
N THR A 101 -9.14 5.42 2.97
CA THR A 101 -10.10 5.20 4.07
C THR A 101 -9.78 6.11 5.26
N TYR A 102 -8.50 6.22 5.61
CA TYR A 102 -7.98 6.88 6.81
C TYR A 102 -7.17 8.13 6.47
N ARG A 103 -7.73 9.02 5.65
CA ARG A 103 -7.02 10.21 5.13
C ARG A 103 -6.41 11.08 6.24
N ASP A 104 -7.18 11.34 7.29
CA ASP A 104 -6.76 12.22 8.40
C ASP A 104 -5.79 11.51 9.37
N TYR A 105 -5.67 10.19 9.26
CA TYR A 105 -4.83 9.35 10.13
C TYR A 105 -3.74 8.63 9.33
N TRP A 106 -3.25 9.27 8.27
CA TRP A 106 -2.21 8.70 7.40
C TRP A 106 -0.95 8.31 8.18
N SER A 107 -0.57 9.04 9.23
CA SER A 107 0.57 8.70 10.09
C SER A 107 0.46 7.30 10.69
N VAL A 108 -0.72 6.90 11.13
CA VAL A 108 -0.99 5.55 11.67
C VAL A 108 -0.83 4.49 10.57
N VAL A 109 -1.35 4.77 9.37
CA VAL A 109 -1.22 3.86 8.21
C VAL A 109 0.26 3.70 7.82
N TYR A 110 1.00 4.81 7.76
CA TYR A 110 2.43 4.81 7.44
C TYR A 110 3.25 4.04 8.46
N GLU A 111 3.01 4.26 9.76
CA GLU A 111 3.71 3.54 10.83
C GLU A 111 3.44 2.03 10.78
N ALA A 112 2.19 1.63 10.52
CA ALA A 112 1.84 0.24 10.32
C ALA A 112 2.52 -0.36 9.08
N ASP A 113 2.51 0.34 7.93
CA ASP A 113 3.24 -0.08 6.72
C ASP A 113 4.74 -0.25 7.01
N ASP A 114 5.36 0.72 7.68
CA ASP A 114 6.80 0.70 7.94
C ASP A 114 7.22 -0.41 8.90
N ASN A 115 6.46 -0.62 9.98
CA ASN A 115 6.65 -1.75 10.88
C ASN A 115 6.47 -3.10 10.16
N LEU A 116 5.44 -3.22 9.32
CA LEU A 116 5.20 -4.43 8.55
C LEU A 116 6.42 -4.76 7.68
N ARG A 117 6.90 -3.78 6.90
CA ARG A 117 8.04 -3.95 5.99
C ARG A 117 9.35 -4.21 6.70
N SER A 118 9.63 -3.50 7.80
CA SER A 118 10.90 -3.57 8.53
C SER A 118 11.04 -4.82 9.40
N SER A 119 9.97 -5.17 10.15
CA SER A 119 10.07 -6.10 11.27
C SER A 119 9.25 -7.37 11.08
N MET A 120 8.13 -7.29 10.35
CA MET A 120 7.19 -8.40 10.25
C MET A 120 7.25 -9.15 8.92
N LEU A 121 7.77 -8.53 7.85
CA LEU A 121 7.71 -9.08 6.49
C LEU A 121 8.32 -10.49 6.38
N ALA A 122 9.41 -10.73 7.11
CA ALA A 122 10.06 -12.04 7.16
C ALA A 122 9.12 -13.17 7.61
N ARG A 123 8.14 -12.88 8.49
CA ARG A 123 7.16 -13.86 8.97
C ARG A 123 6.19 -14.32 7.89
N TYR A 124 6.02 -13.52 6.84
CA TYR A 124 5.14 -13.83 5.72
C TYR A 124 5.85 -14.55 4.58
N LYS A 125 7.18 -14.70 4.63
CA LYS A 125 7.92 -15.39 3.58
C LYS A 125 7.62 -16.90 3.64
N PRO A 126 7.06 -17.51 2.59
CA PRO A 126 6.80 -18.94 2.58
C PRO A 126 8.09 -19.74 2.75
N THR A 127 8.03 -20.87 3.44
CA THR A 127 9.18 -21.80 3.58
C THR A 127 9.40 -22.68 2.35
N VAL A 128 8.77 -22.34 1.22
CA VAL A 128 8.87 -23.08 -0.03
C VAL A 128 10.17 -22.69 -0.76
N GLN A 129 10.80 -23.67 -1.41
CA GLN A 129 11.93 -23.46 -2.30
C GLN A 129 11.56 -22.44 -3.39
N ASP A 130 12.49 -21.54 -3.71
CA ASP A 130 12.32 -20.44 -4.68
C ASP A 130 11.22 -19.41 -4.33
N SER A 131 10.77 -19.37 -3.07
CA SER A 131 9.87 -18.32 -2.60
C SER A 131 10.49 -16.93 -2.70
N THR A 132 9.74 -16.00 -3.29
CA THR A 132 10.15 -14.60 -3.46
C THR A 132 9.74 -13.75 -2.26
N TRP A 133 10.38 -12.60 -2.09
CA TRP A 133 9.91 -11.60 -1.13
C TRP A 133 8.58 -10.98 -1.59
N GLY A 134 8.29 -10.95 -2.88
CA GLY A 134 6.99 -10.53 -3.44
C GLY A 134 5.81 -11.34 -2.92
N GLN A 135 5.98 -12.65 -2.76
CA GLN A 135 4.97 -13.51 -2.13
C GLN A 135 4.74 -13.12 -0.67
N ALA A 136 5.81 -12.77 0.07
CA ALA A 136 5.71 -12.28 1.44
C ALA A 136 4.93 -10.96 1.51
N PHE A 137 5.21 -10.00 0.62
CA PHE A 137 4.45 -8.75 0.51
C PHE A 137 2.97 -9.02 0.20
N SER A 138 2.67 -9.92 -0.75
CA SER A 138 1.30 -10.26 -1.10
C SER A 138 0.54 -10.90 0.06
N ALA A 139 1.17 -11.82 0.80
CA ALA A 139 0.59 -12.45 1.98
C ALA A 139 0.37 -11.45 3.11
N ALA A 140 1.32 -10.54 3.33
CA ALA A 140 1.22 -9.49 4.34
C ALA A 140 0.13 -8.46 3.99
N ALA A 141 -0.05 -8.13 2.70
CA ALA A 141 -1.15 -7.30 2.21
C ALA A 141 -2.52 -7.95 2.48
N ASP A 142 -2.58 -9.29 2.43
CA ASP A 142 -3.80 -10.06 2.68
C ASP A 142 -4.09 -10.28 4.18
N ASP A 143 -3.17 -9.95 5.09
CA ASP A 143 -3.37 -10.14 6.53
C ASP A 143 -4.29 -9.08 7.13
N ILE A 144 -5.59 -9.35 7.06
CA ILE A 144 -6.64 -8.52 7.64
C ILE A 144 -6.42 -8.34 9.16
N ARG A 145 -5.90 -9.35 9.88
CA ARG A 145 -5.72 -9.25 11.33
C ARG A 145 -4.64 -8.24 11.67
N TYR A 146 -3.55 -8.22 10.90
CA TYR A 146 -2.50 -7.22 11.04
C TYR A 146 -3.06 -5.81 10.84
N TRP A 147 -3.69 -5.56 9.69
CA TRP A 147 -4.20 -4.22 9.36
C TRP A 147 -5.31 -3.76 10.31
N THR A 148 -6.18 -4.66 10.76
CA THR A 148 -7.17 -4.32 11.78
C THR A 148 -6.55 -4.00 13.12
N THR A 149 -5.49 -4.68 13.51
CA THR A 149 -4.83 -4.44 14.80
C THR A 149 -4.03 -3.15 14.80
N HIS A 150 -3.24 -2.91 13.75
CA HIS A 150 -2.29 -1.80 13.69
C HIS A 150 -2.86 -0.52 13.07
N VAL A 151 -3.96 -0.60 12.31
CA VAL A 151 -4.62 0.57 11.71
C VAL A 151 -6.02 0.74 12.29
N ASP A 152 -6.95 -0.16 11.99
CA ASP A 152 -8.38 0.07 12.29
C ASP A 152 -8.61 0.32 13.80
N ARG A 153 -8.02 -0.51 14.69
CA ARG A 153 -8.14 -0.36 16.14
C ARG A 153 -7.39 0.85 16.70
N VAL A 154 -6.23 1.18 16.16
CA VAL A 154 -5.44 2.34 16.60
C VAL A 154 -6.17 3.63 16.26
N VAL A 155 -6.63 3.77 15.02
CA VAL A 155 -7.44 4.93 14.60
C VAL A 155 -8.71 5.05 15.46
N THR A 156 -9.38 3.94 15.76
CA THR A 156 -10.56 3.96 16.63
C THR A 156 -10.23 4.51 18.02
N ARG A 157 -9.10 4.11 18.61
CA ARG A 157 -8.67 4.58 19.93
C ARG A 157 -8.34 6.07 19.93
N VAL A 158 -7.52 6.52 18.98
CA VAL A 158 -7.12 7.93 18.85
C VAL A 158 -8.36 8.82 18.79
N ARG A 159 -9.40 8.40 18.07
CA ARG A 159 -10.65 9.15 17.94
C ARG A 159 -11.47 9.23 19.21
N ILE A 160 -11.51 8.14 19.97
CA ILE A 160 -12.17 8.16 21.28
C ILE A 160 -11.46 9.19 22.17
N GLU A 161 -10.13 9.23 22.16
CA GLU A 161 -9.34 10.19 22.93
C GLU A 161 -9.58 11.64 22.46
N GLU A 162 -9.57 11.89 21.14
CA GLU A 162 -9.90 13.20 20.56
C GLU A 162 -11.31 13.67 20.97
N SER A 163 -12.29 12.77 20.95
CA SER A 163 -13.67 13.09 21.35
C SER A 163 -13.81 13.40 22.84
N LYS A 164 -13.03 12.72 23.71
CA LYS A 164 -12.98 13.00 25.15
C LYS A 164 -12.33 14.36 25.43
N GLY A 165 -11.23 14.67 24.77
CA GLY A 165 -10.57 15.99 24.89
C GLY A 165 -11.47 17.14 24.44
N ALA A 166 -12.29 16.93 23.41
CA ALA A 166 -13.30 17.90 22.97
C ALA A 166 -14.48 18.06 23.95
N ALA A 167 -14.80 17.03 24.73
CA ALA A 167 -15.87 17.07 25.74
C ALA A 167 -15.42 17.74 27.05
N SER A 168 -14.16 17.57 27.46
CA SER A 168 -13.61 18.19 28.67
C SER A 168 -13.25 19.67 28.51
N GLY A 169 -13.23 20.20 27.28
CA GLY A 169 -12.91 21.60 26.99
C GLY A 169 -14.09 22.58 27.02
N ARG A 170 -15.30 22.16 27.41
CA ARG A 170 -16.46 23.04 27.57
C ARG A 170 -16.63 23.49 29.01
N ASP A 171 -15.72 24.36 29.44
CA ASP A 171 -16.00 25.30 30.52
C ASP A 171 -15.67 26.70 30.00
N GLN A 172 -16.66 27.31 29.32
CA GLN A 172 -16.70 28.75 29.08
C GLN A 172 -18.13 29.24 29.37
N PRO A 173 -18.30 30.31 30.17
CA PRO A 173 -19.61 30.84 30.48
C PRO A 173 -20.14 31.69 29.31
N GLY A 174 -21.43 31.52 29.01
CA GLY A 174 -22.26 32.50 28.31
C GLY A 174 -21.90 32.82 26.85
N ARG A 175 -22.38 32.01 25.90
CA ARG A 175 -22.55 32.47 24.51
C ARG A 175 -23.99 32.31 24.06
N VAL A 176 -24.62 33.44 23.77
CA VAL A 176 -25.98 33.58 23.25
C VAL A 176 -26.13 32.82 21.92
N PRO A 177 -27.26 32.13 21.64
CA PRO A 177 -27.47 31.42 20.39
C PRO A 177 -27.62 32.40 19.22
N GLY A 178 -26.50 32.74 18.57
CA GLY A 178 -26.48 33.49 17.33
C GLY A 178 -26.42 32.56 16.13
N GLU A 179 -27.40 32.69 15.24
CA GLU A 179 -27.51 32.07 13.92
C GLU A 179 -26.21 32.20 13.12
N ASN A 180 -25.35 31.18 13.21
CA ASN A 180 -24.40 30.88 12.15
C ASN A 180 -24.68 29.46 11.70
N ALA A 181 -25.64 29.38 10.79
CA ALA A 181 -25.95 28.18 10.02
C ALA A 181 -24.64 27.58 9.51
N ARG A 182 -24.34 26.43 10.11
CA ARG A 182 -23.38 25.41 9.72
C ARG A 182 -23.09 25.50 8.22
N ARG A 183 -21.98 26.12 7.85
CA ARG A 183 -21.38 25.91 6.53
C ARG A 183 -20.97 24.44 6.53
N GLY A 184 -21.87 23.58 6.06
CA GLY A 184 -21.75 22.13 6.17
C GLY A 184 -20.42 21.70 5.60
N LYS A 185 -19.53 21.19 6.46
CA LYS A 185 -18.34 20.49 5.99
C LYS A 185 -18.85 19.34 5.14
N ASP A 186 -18.38 19.24 3.90
CA ASP A 186 -18.76 18.14 3.01
C ASP A 186 -18.23 16.82 3.61
N VAL A 187 -19.07 16.17 4.41
CA VAL A 187 -18.81 14.91 5.10
C VAL A 187 -19.01 13.70 4.18
N SER A 188 -19.45 13.90 2.94
CA SER A 188 -19.68 12.82 1.96
C SER A 188 -18.39 12.08 1.57
N ARG A 189 -17.23 12.67 1.83
CA ARG A 189 -15.92 12.05 1.60
C ARG A 189 -15.38 11.30 2.82
N GLU A 190 -15.91 11.61 4.01
CA GLU A 190 -15.52 11.00 5.27
C GLU A 190 -16.13 9.59 5.37
N VAL A 191 -15.41 8.67 6.00
CA VAL A 191 -15.91 7.31 6.26
C VAL A 191 -16.86 7.35 7.46
N CYS A 192 -17.94 6.60 7.42
CA CYS A 192 -18.82 6.37 8.56
C CYS A 192 -18.29 5.17 9.35
N TYR A 193 -17.91 5.43 10.58
CA TYR A 193 -17.27 4.43 11.43
C TYR A 193 -18.26 3.69 12.34
N ALA A 194 -19.44 4.27 12.58
CA ALA A 194 -20.57 3.57 13.22
C ALA A 194 -21.01 2.33 12.41
N TYR A 195 -20.87 2.39 11.07
CA TYR A 195 -21.06 1.25 10.18
C TYR A 195 -20.06 0.11 10.43
N GLN A 196 -18.82 0.43 10.80
CA GLN A 196 -17.81 -0.61 11.09
C GLN A 196 -18.19 -1.45 12.32
N GLY A 197 -18.93 -0.86 13.27
CA GLY A 197 -19.53 -1.54 14.44
C GLY A 197 -20.90 -2.17 14.18
N GLY A 198 -21.47 -2.03 12.98
CA GLY A 198 -22.76 -2.60 12.59
C GLY A 198 -23.99 -1.73 12.88
N ALA A 199 -23.82 -0.52 13.41
CA ALA A 199 -24.95 0.34 13.82
C ALA A 199 -25.86 0.75 12.65
N HIS A 200 -25.31 0.97 11.45
CA HIS A 200 -26.04 1.39 10.25
C HIS A 200 -25.88 0.40 9.08
N ALA A 201 -25.78 -0.90 9.38
CA ALA A 201 -25.74 -1.94 8.34
C ALA A 201 -27.04 -1.92 7.52
N GLY A 202 -26.93 -1.84 6.19
CA GLY A 202 -28.07 -1.87 5.27
C GLY A 202 -28.79 -0.54 5.05
N LEU A 203 -28.31 0.55 5.66
CA LEU A 203 -28.90 1.88 5.54
C LEU A 203 -27.88 2.87 5.00
N VAL A 204 -28.36 3.99 4.46
CA VAL A 204 -27.51 5.16 4.13
C VAL A 204 -27.06 5.81 5.44
N CYS A 205 -25.86 6.37 5.49
CA CYS A 205 -25.39 7.03 6.71
C CYS A 205 -26.26 8.27 7.02
N PRO A 206 -26.81 8.43 8.24
CA PRO A 206 -27.60 9.60 8.60
C PRO A 206 -26.78 10.90 8.57
N ASP A 207 -25.46 10.80 8.72
CA ASP A 207 -24.52 11.92 8.60
C ASP A 207 -24.05 12.14 7.14
N GLY A 208 -24.54 11.37 6.15
CA GLY A 208 -24.10 11.46 4.76
C GLY A 208 -22.69 10.92 4.48
N ARG A 209 -22.05 10.24 5.43
CA ARG A 209 -20.69 9.67 5.32
C ARG A 209 -20.68 8.32 4.57
N ARG A 210 -19.50 7.89 4.09
CA ARG A 210 -19.34 6.66 3.28
C ARG A 210 -19.24 5.38 4.10
N HIS A 211 -19.96 4.33 3.70
CA HIS A 211 -19.87 2.99 4.28
C HIS A 211 -18.77 2.16 3.60
N VAL A 212 -17.54 2.23 4.12
CA VAL A 212 -16.38 1.48 3.62
C VAL A 212 -16.27 0.12 4.31
N CYS A 213 -16.12 -0.94 3.51
CA CYS A 213 -15.84 -2.28 4.02
C CYS A 213 -14.48 -2.41 4.70
N LEU A 214 -14.38 -3.10 5.84
CA LEU A 214 -13.08 -3.49 6.39
C LEU A 214 -12.42 -4.65 5.61
N LYS A 215 -13.22 -5.51 4.95
CA LYS A 215 -12.70 -6.68 4.20
C LYS A 215 -12.23 -6.34 2.78
N CYS A 216 -13.03 -5.58 2.02
CA CYS A 216 -12.71 -5.27 0.62
C CYS A 216 -12.34 -3.80 0.37
N ARG A 217 -12.44 -2.93 1.39
CA ARG A 217 -12.11 -1.50 1.31
C ARG A 217 -12.85 -0.73 0.20
N LYS A 218 -14.02 -1.22 -0.24
CA LYS A 218 -14.93 -0.56 -1.19
C LYS A 218 -16.14 0.04 -0.46
N ASP A 219 -16.73 1.05 -1.09
CA ASP A 219 -18.04 1.61 -0.72
C ASP A 219 -19.13 0.62 -1.12
N HIS A 220 -19.93 0.15 -0.16
CA HIS A 220 -21.05 -0.72 -0.45
C HIS A 220 -22.18 -0.61 0.57
N GLU A 221 -23.41 -0.66 0.07
CA GLU A 221 -24.65 -0.68 0.84
C GLU A 221 -24.96 -2.14 1.25
N LEU A 222 -24.17 -2.70 2.17
CA LEU A 222 -24.40 -4.09 2.61
C LEU A 222 -25.50 -4.17 3.68
N PRO A 223 -26.56 -4.99 3.48
CA PRO A 223 -27.65 -5.20 4.44
C PRO A 223 -27.21 -5.61 5.86
N ARG A 224 -26.08 -6.32 5.99
CA ARG A 224 -25.52 -6.76 7.28
C ARG A 224 -24.05 -6.35 7.50
N GLY A 225 -23.63 -5.23 6.88
CA GLY A 225 -22.28 -4.69 7.06
C GLY A 225 -21.18 -5.62 6.53
N ASN A 226 -19.97 -5.55 7.11
CA ASN A 226 -18.78 -6.31 6.69
C ASN A 226 -18.95 -7.85 6.64
N ARG A 227 -20.04 -8.42 7.19
CA ARG A 227 -20.30 -9.86 7.23
C ARG A 227 -20.61 -10.44 5.86
N ASP A 228 -21.42 -9.72 5.07
CA ASP A 228 -21.91 -10.20 3.76
C ASP A 228 -20.95 -9.90 2.60
N CYS A 229 -19.81 -9.26 2.87
CA CYS A 229 -18.79 -9.00 1.86
C CYS A 229 -18.14 -10.33 1.40
N LYS A 230 -18.59 -10.83 0.24
CA LYS A 230 -17.93 -11.88 -0.53
C LYS A 230 -16.67 -11.27 -1.16
N ARG A 231 -15.52 -11.47 -0.54
CA ARG A 231 -14.23 -11.11 -1.14
C ARG A 231 -14.02 -11.97 -2.39
N GLU A 232 -14.47 -11.51 -3.55
CA GLU A 232 -13.98 -12.08 -4.80
C GLU A 232 -12.48 -11.82 -4.86
N LYS A 233 -11.69 -12.87 -5.06
CA LYS A 233 -10.26 -12.74 -5.32
C LYS A 233 -10.12 -11.75 -6.47
N VAL A 234 -9.48 -10.61 -6.22
CA VAL A 234 -9.30 -9.56 -7.23
C VAL A 234 -8.40 -10.14 -8.32
N ALA A 235 -9.01 -10.74 -9.34
CA ALA A 235 -8.37 -10.85 -10.64
C ALA A 235 -8.20 -9.42 -11.14
N ALA A 236 -6.95 -8.99 -11.29
CA ALA A 236 -6.61 -7.70 -11.85
C ALA A 236 -7.15 -7.61 -13.28
N LYS A 237 -8.38 -7.12 -13.45
CA LYS A 237 -8.86 -6.63 -14.75
C LYS A 237 -8.64 -5.13 -14.78
N GLY A 238 -7.71 -4.73 -15.65
CA GLY A 238 -7.39 -3.34 -15.91
C GLY A 238 -8.63 -2.55 -16.29
N VAL A 239 -8.77 -1.37 -15.71
CA VAL A 239 -9.80 -0.40 -16.07
C VAL A 239 -9.35 0.27 -17.38
N GLY A 240 -9.80 -0.29 -18.50
CA GLY A 240 -9.80 0.39 -19.79
C GLY A 240 -10.89 1.46 -19.79
N ARG A 241 -10.50 2.72 -20.01
CA ARG A 241 -11.39 3.80 -20.45
C ARG A 241 -12.02 3.44 -21.80
N GLY A 242 -13.32 3.65 -21.96
CA GLY A 242 -14.03 3.61 -23.24
C GLY A 242 -15.54 3.72 -22.98
N GLN A 243 -16.07 4.92 -22.86
CA GLN A 243 -16.70 5.72 -23.93
C GLN A 243 -18.16 5.34 -24.16
N GLN A 244 -19.03 6.28 -23.79
CA GLN A 244 -20.47 6.28 -24.02
C GLN A 244 -20.78 6.24 -25.53
N ARG A 245 -21.65 5.32 -25.94
CA ARG A 245 -22.65 5.52 -27.00
C ARG A 245 -23.90 4.71 -26.66
N GLY A 246 -25.06 5.37 -26.69
CA GLY A 246 -26.34 4.72 -26.48
C GLY A 246 -26.88 4.03 -27.72
N ALA A 247 -27.82 3.11 -27.53
CA ALA A 247 -29.13 3.09 -28.20
C ALA A 247 -29.89 1.79 -27.91
N ALA A 248 -31.21 1.96 -27.75
CA ALA A 248 -32.31 1.06 -28.10
C ALA A 248 -32.55 -0.21 -27.28
N ALA A 249 -33.70 -0.17 -26.60
CA ALA A 249 -34.46 -1.27 -26.07
C ALA A 249 -34.91 -2.27 -27.15
N LYS A 250 -34.95 -3.56 -26.79
CA LYS A 250 -36.02 -4.47 -27.18
C LYS A 250 -36.14 -5.61 -26.18
N LYS A 251 -37.39 -5.91 -25.83
CA LYS A 251 -37.86 -6.91 -24.90
C LYS A 251 -37.89 -8.31 -25.53
N ASP A 252 -38.11 -9.29 -24.64
CA ASP A 252 -38.60 -10.66 -24.87
C ASP A 252 -37.52 -11.62 -25.42
N GLU A 253 -37.36 -12.86 -24.95
CA GLU A 253 -38.33 -13.80 -24.43
C GLU A 253 -37.60 -14.94 -23.69
N ILE A 254 -38.26 -15.50 -22.68
CA ILE A 254 -37.84 -16.68 -21.92
C ILE A 254 -38.19 -17.93 -22.72
N THR A 255 -37.24 -18.83 -22.97
CA THR A 255 -37.53 -20.27 -23.08
C THR A 255 -36.40 -21.09 -22.43
N ASN A 256 -36.81 -21.88 -21.44
CA ASN A 256 -36.05 -23.03 -20.97
C ASN A 256 -36.16 -24.13 -22.03
N ASP A 257 -35.08 -24.86 -22.29
CA ASP A 257 -35.24 -26.28 -22.54
C ASP A 257 -34.02 -27.11 -22.15
N VAL A 258 -34.36 -28.33 -21.78
CA VAL A 258 -33.62 -29.26 -20.95
C VAL A 258 -33.09 -30.42 -21.80
N CYS A 259 -31.97 -30.98 -21.35
CA CYS A 259 -31.51 -32.37 -21.53
C CYS A 259 -30.68 -32.81 -22.77
N ARG A 260 -29.48 -33.31 -22.39
CA ARG A 260 -28.86 -34.62 -22.71
C ARG A 260 -28.29 -34.88 -24.12
N GLY A 261 -26.99 -35.17 -24.13
CA GLY A 261 -26.35 -36.00 -25.16
C GLY A 261 -24.85 -36.18 -24.91
N LYS A 262 -24.43 -37.42 -24.63
CA LYS A 262 -23.03 -37.85 -24.40
C LYS A 262 -22.27 -37.99 -25.73
N SER A 263 -20.94 -37.78 -25.75
CA SER A 263 -19.96 -38.73 -26.31
C SER A 263 -18.51 -38.22 -26.21
N GLN A 264 -17.58 -39.19 -26.15
CA GLN A 264 -16.16 -39.13 -25.80
C GLN A 264 -15.22 -38.91 -27.03
N THR A 265 -13.90 -38.88 -26.75
CA THR A 265 -12.71 -39.11 -27.63
C THR A 265 -12.22 -37.90 -28.47
N GLU A 266 -10.95 -37.56 -28.67
CA GLU A 266 -9.59 -37.86 -28.15
C GLU A 266 -8.63 -36.79 -28.80
N PRO A 267 -7.30 -36.75 -28.53
CA PRO A 267 -6.52 -35.50 -28.40
C PRO A 267 -5.84 -35.00 -29.69
N SER A 268 -5.70 -33.67 -29.84
CA SER A 268 -4.85 -33.06 -30.87
C SER A 268 -3.56 -32.47 -30.28
N LYS A 269 -2.43 -32.98 -30.79
CA LYS A 269 -1.05 -32.47 -30.61
C LYS A 269 -0.83 -31.15 -31.41
N LEU A 270 0.35 -30.55 -31.16
CA LEU A 270 1.01 -29.38 -31.79
C LEU A 270 0.57 -28.02 -31.20
N ARG A 271 1.46 -27.10 -30.81
CA ARG A 271 2.82 -26.81 -31.26
C ARG A 271 3.61 -26.04 -30.19
N ASP A 272 4.88 -26.41 -30.07
CA ASP A 272 5.95 -25.71 -29.38
C ASP A 272 6.34 -24.44 -30.19
N THR A 273 6.43 -23.28 -29.53
CA THR A 273 7.13 -22.10 -30.09
C THR A 273 7.81 -21.30 -28.98
N GLY A 274 9.15 -21.37 -28.96
CA GLY A 274 10.11 -20.29 -28.66
C GLY A 274 10.05 -19.66 -27.26
N GLY A 275 11.04 -19.82 -26.37
CA GLY A 275 12.47 -19.84 -26.64
C GLY A 275 13.01 -18.43 -26.92
N GLY A 276 12.94 -17.51 -25.94
CA GLY A 276 13.41 -16.12 -26.11
C GLY A 276 13.92 -15.41 -24.84
N GLU A 277 13.39 -15.69 -23.64
CA GLU A 277 13.67 -14.83 -22.47
C GLU A 277 14.91 -15.21 -21.62
N SER A 278 15.59 -16.32 -21.92
CA SER A 278 16.66 -16.84 -21.04
C SER A 278 18.07 -16.32 -21.32
N ARG A 279 18.31 -15.61 -22.43
CA ARG A 279 19.67 -15.21 -22.83
C ARG A 279 20.10 -13.85 -22.26
N GLU A 280 19.19 -12.87 -22.15
CA GLU A 280 19.51 -11.55 -21.57
C GLU A 280 19.65 -11.57 -20.04
N ARG A 281 18.91 -12.45 -19.32
CA ARG A 281 19.05 -12.61 -17.87
C ARG A 281 20.43 -13.16 -17.44
N LYS A 282 21.06 -14.00 -18.26
CA LYS A 282 22.39 -14.55 -17.96
C LYS A 282 23.52 -13.53 -18.11
N VAL A 283 23.38 -12.54 -18.99
CA VAL A 283 24.41 -11.53 -19.23
C VAL A 283 24.47 -10.50 -18.08
N TYR A 284 23.31 -10.08 -17.56
CA TYR A 284 23.25 -9.13 -16.43
C TYR A 284 23.69 -9.76 -15.09
N LEU A 285 23.28 -11.00 -14.81
CA LEU A 285 23.69 -11.71 -13.58
C LEU A 285 25.17 -12.13 -13.61
N GLY A 286 25.73 -12.42 -14.78
CA GLY A 286 27.15 -12.76 -14.95
C GLY A 286 28.11 -11.58 -14.78
N GLY A 287 27.65 -10.34 -15.01
CA GLY A 287 28.44 -9.12 -14.79
C GLY A 287 28.52 -8.72 -13.32
N LEU A 288 27.41 -8.81 -12.58
CA LEU A 288 27.34 -8.43 -11.17
C LEU A 288 28.09 -9.42 -10.24
N ARG A 289 28.12 -10.71 -10.58
CA ARG A 289 28.87 -11.72 -9.80
C ARG A 289 30.39 -11.52 -9.89
N ARG A 290 30.89 -11.13 -11.07
CA ARG A 290 32.32 -10.83 -11.29
C ARG A 290 32.79 -9.56 -10.57
N ALA A 291 31.94 -8.54 -10.47
CA ALA A 291 32.26 -7.34 -9.70
C ALA A 291 32.34 -7.60 -8.19
N TYR A 292 31.56 -8.55 -7.66
CA TYR A 292 31.58 -8.91 -6.24
C TYR A 292 32.80 -9.77 -5.88
N GLU A 293 33.15 -10.77 -6.71
CA GLU A 293 34.30 -11.66 -6.47
C GLU A 293 35.65 -10.92 -6.54
N SER A 294 35.75 -9.85 -7.35
CA SER A 294 36.93 -8.97 -7.42
C SER A 294 37.21 -8.18 -6.14
N SER A 295 36.22 -8.00 -5.25
CA SER A 295 36.39 -7.20 -4.02
C SER A 295 36.80 -8.03 -2.80
N ARG A 296 36.86 -9.37 -2.93
CA ARG A 296 37.26 -10.29 -1.85
C ARG A 296 38.76 -10.60 -1.77
N PHE A 297 39.55 -10.14 -2.74
CA PHE A 297 40.99 -10.42 -2.82
C PHE A 297 41.83 -9.16 -2.60
N MET A 298 41.81 -8.63 -1.37
CA MET A 298 42.81 -7.70 -0.86
C MET A 298 43.53 -8.39 0.30
N PRO A 299 44.85 -8.65 0.22
CA PRO A 299 45.58 -9.30 1.30
C PRO A 299 45.63 -8.38 2.52
N ARG A 300 45.28 -8.91 3.69
CA ARG A 300 45.41 -8.21 4.97
C ARG A 300 46.91 -7.95 5.24
N GLY A 301 47.31 -6.68 5.15
CA GLY A 301 48.62 -6.23 5.58
C GLY A 301 48.81 -6.46 7.08
N ARG A 302 49.92 -7.11 7.42
CA ARG A 302 50.43 -7.32 8.78
C ARG A 302 50.90 -5.98 9.32
N ILE A 303 50.36 -5.54 10.45
CA ILE A 303 50.90 -4.41 11.21
C ILE A 303 52.02 -4.97 12.09
N VAL A 304 53.23 -4.43 11.92
CA VAL A 304 54.36 -4.53 12.85
C VAL A 304 54.43 -3.17 13.54
#